data_AF-A0A2A5CIQ2-F1
#
_entry.id   AF-A0A2A5CIQ2-F1
#
_cell.length_a   1.000
_cell.length_b   1.000
_cell.length_c   1.000
_cell.angle_alpha   90.00
_cell.angle_beta   90.00
_cell.angle_gamma   90.00
#
_symmetry.space_group_name_H-M   'P 1'
#
loop_
_entity.id
_entity.type
_entity.pdbx_description
1 polymer ?
#
loop_
_entity_poly.entity_id
_entity_poly.type
_entity_poly.pdbx_seq_one_letter_code
_entity_poly.pdbx_strand_id
1 'polypeptide(L)'
;MTDINFSKLAEDIKIWGRELGFQQIGISDIDLSEADVHLQNWLQNNFHGEMDYMQRHGAMRSHPELLVPGTLRIISARMDYLPAEPQSIEVLKNSSLAYISRYALGRDYHKLIRQRLQKLANKIQEASGEFGYRALVDSAPVLERAIAEKAGLGWIGKNAMLINKKAGSWFFLGELFTDLPLPLDNKADEHCGTCHACLDICPTDAFVGPNKLDARKCISYLTIELRTSIPEKLRPLMGNRVFGCDDCQLCCPWNKFSSPTQEKDFSPRHELDRNELVTLFSWTEEEFLEKTAGSPIRRIGYDCWLRNLAVGLGNASSSPQIKAALQARINHPSPLVKEHVDWALAQHAH
;
A
#
# COMPACT_ATOMS: atom_id res chain seq x y z
N MET A 1 -30.19 29.99 -10.61
CA MET A 1 -29.32 28.81 -10.66
C MET A 1 -30.22 27.67 -11.06
N THR A 2 -29.95 27.02 -12.20
CA THR A 2 -30.66 25.80 -12.59
C THR A 2 -30.45 24.76 -11.48
N ASP A 3 -31.54 24.18 -10.96
CA ASP A 3 -31.45 23.10 -9.97
C ASP A 3 -30.59 21.97 -10.54
N ILE A 4 -29.46 21.70 -9.88
CA ILE A 4 -28.51 20.68 -10.32
C ILE A 4 -29.19 19.32 -10.14
N ASN A 5 -29.30 18.56 -11.23
CA ASN A 5 -29.74 17.17 -11.15
C ASN A 5 -28.58 16.30 -10.64
N PHE A 6 -28.50 16.11 -9.32
CA PHE A 6 -27.43 15.34 -8.67
C PHE A 6 -27.38 13.87 -9.11
N SER A 7 -28.50 13.27 -9.50
CA SER A 7 -28.52 11.91 -10.06
C SER A 7 -27.81 11.85 -11.41
N LYS A 8 -28.05 12.84 -12.28
CA LYS A 8 -27.33 12.94 -13.55
C LYS A 8 -25.85 13.24 -13.33
N LEU A 9 -25.53 14.18 -12.43
CA LEU A 9 -24.14 14.52 -12.10
C LEU A 9 -23.35 13.32 -11.56
N ALA A 10 -23.95 12.49 -10.69
CA ALA A 10 -23.31 11.27 -10.18
C ALA A 10 -22.96 10.27 -11.30
N GLU A 11 -23.83 10.11 -12.31
CA GLU A 11 -23.53 9.28 -13.47
C GLU A 11 -22.43 9.88 -14.36
N ASP A 12 -22.44 11.20 -14.55
CA ASP A 12 -21.40 11.90 -15.30
C ASP A 12 -20.03 11.81 -14.60
N ILE A 13 -19.98 11.90 -13.26
CA ILE A 13 -18.78 11.68 -12.45
C ILE A 13 -18.19 10.29 -12.71
N LYS A 14 -19.02 9.24 -12.77
CA LYS A 14 -18.58 7.87 -13.06
C LYS A 14 -18.03 7.76 -14.48
N ILE A 15 -18.62 8.46 -15.46
CA ILE A 15 -18.13 8.52 -16.84
C ILE A 15 -16.77 9.21 -16.90
N TRP A 16 -16.67 10.42 -16.35
CA TRP A 16 -15.43 11.19 -16.34
C TRP A 16 -14.31 10.50 -15.57
N GLY A 17 -14.63 9.81 -14.47
CA GLY A 17 -13.66 9.00 -13.75
C GLY A 17 -13.02 7.93 -14.64
N ARG A 18 -13.82 7.23 -15.46
CA ARG A 18 -13.31 6.27 -16.45
C ARG A 18 -12.46 6.92 -17.52
N GLU A 19 -12.88 8.08 -18.04
CA GLU A 19 -12.09 8.86 -19.02
C GLU A 19 -10.74 9.30 -18.46
N LEU A 20 -10.68 9.59 -17.15
CA LEU A 20 -9.47 9.92 -16.41
C LEU A 20 -8.67 8.68 -15.97
N GLY A 21 -9.09 7.48 -16.41
CA GLY A 21 -8.40 6.22 -16.21
C GLY A 21 -8.60 5.57 -14.85
N PHE A 22 -9.63 5.95 -14.09
CA PHE A 22 -10.09 5.19 -12.93
C PHE A 22 -11.02 4.08 -13.38
N GLN A 23 -10.73 2.82 -13.02
CA GLN A 23 -11.53 1.69 -13.48
C GLN A 23 -12.89 1.58 -12.78
N GLN A 24 -13.06 2.24 -11.63
CA GLN A 24 -14.33 2.37 -10.95
C GLN A 24 -14.35 3.62 -10.07
N ILE A 25 -15.51 4.27 -10.03
CA ILE A 25 -15.86 5.33 -9.08
C ILE A 25 -17.07 4.85 -8.29
N GLY A 26 -17.09 5.16 -6.99
CA GLY A 26 -18.25 4.96 -6.12
C GLY A 26 -18.46 6.17 -5.22
N ILE A 27 -19.69 6.36 -4.74
CA ILE A 27 -20.07 7.47 -3.87
C ILE A 27 -20.62 6.93 -2.56
N SER A 28 -20.07 7.39 -1.44
CA SER A 28 -20.51 7.03 -0.08
C SER A 28 -20.90 8.25 0.75
N ASP A 29 -21.62 8.00 1.83
CA ASP A 29 -21.79 8.97 2.91
C ASP A 29 -20.50 9.09 3.75
N ILE A 30 -20.55 9.90 4.81
CA ILE A 30 -19.41 10.16 5.70
C ILE A 30 -19.41 9.32 6.98
N ASP A 31 -20.44 8.49 7.22
CA ASP A 31 -20.57 7.72 8.45
C ASP A 31 -19.56 6.56 8.47
N LEU A 32 -18.54 6.67 9.32
CA LEU A 32 -17.51 5.64 9.51
C LEU A 32 -17.55 5.04 10.92
N SER A 33 -18.71 5.09 11.60
CA SER A 33 -18.86 4.59 12.97
C SER A 33 -18.42 3.13 13.16
N GLU A 34 -18.78 2.23 12.24
CA GLU A 34 -18.31 0.83 12.27
C GLU A 34 -16.77 0.73 12.14
N ALA A 35 -16.20 1.49 11.20
CA ALA A 35 -14.76 1.48 10.96
C ALA A 35 -13.97 2.12 12.11
N ASP A 36 -14.55 3.12 12.80
CA ASP A 36 -13.98 3.71 14.01
C ASP A 36 -13.83 2.67 15.11
N VAL A 37 -14.86 1.84 15.36
CA VAL A 37 -14.78 0.76 16.35
C VAL A 37 -13.63 -0.20 16.02
N HIS A 38 -13.43 -0.54 14.75
CA HIS A 38 -12.28 -1.36 14.33
C HIS A 38 -10.94 -0.66 14.56
N LEU A 39 -10.84 0.63 14.21
CA LEU A 39 -9.64 1.43 14.44
C LEU A 39 -9.31 1.52 15.94
N GLN A 40 -10.28 1.86 16.79
CA GLN A 40 -10.07 1.98 18.24
C GLN A 40 -9.61 0.66 18.85
N ASN A 41 -10.24 -0.46 18.47
CA ASN A 41 -9.79 -1.78 18.91
C ASN A 41 -8.35 -2.08 18.48
N TRP A 42 -7.98 -1.75 17.24
CA TRP A 42 -6.63 -1.95 16.72
C TRP A 42 -5.59 -1.08 17.43
N LEU A 43 -5.94 0.18 17.75
CA LEU A 43 -5.11 1.09 18.52
C LEU A 43 -4.92 0.61 19.97
N GLN A 44 -5.99 0.18 20.64
CA GLN A 44 -5.96 -0.34 22.02
C GLN A 44 -5.07 -1.57 22.18
N ASN A 45 -5.00 -2.41 21.14
CA ASN A 45 -4.13 -3.59 21.11
C ASN A 45 -2.66 -3.27 20.74
N ASN A 46 -2.32 -1.99 20.53
CA ASN A 46 -1.01 -1.52 20.07
C ASN A 46 -0.56 -2.18 18.75
N PHE A 47 -1.51 -2.60 17.91
CA PHE A 47 -1.21 -3.26 16.64
C PHE A 47 -0.66 -2.31 15.58
N HIS A 48 -0.62 -1.00 15.84
CA HIS A 48 -0.01 0.02 14.97
C HIS A 48 1.51 0.13 15.09
N GLY A 49 2.12 -0.50 16.10
CA GLY A 49 3.55 -0.37 16.35
C GLY A 49 3.97 1.10 16.49
N GLU A 50 5.07 1.47 15.85
CA GLU A 50 5.64 2.83 15.86
C GLU A 50 4.92 3.83 14.91
N MET A 51 3.77 3.48 14.30
CA MET A 51 3.00 4.42 13.47
C MET A 51 2.24 5.42 14.34
N ASP A 52 2.94 6.31 15.06
CA ASP A 52 2.33 7.27 15.99
C ASP A 52 1.29 8.18 15.31
N TYR A 53 1.44 8.42 14.01
CA TYR A 53 0.45 9.16 13.21
C TYR A 53 -0.92 8.47 13.14
N MET A 54 -1.03 7.19 13.49
CA MET A 54 -2.32 6.50 13.62
C MET A 54 -3.07 6.95 14.87
N GLN A 55 -2.37 7.34 15.94
CA GLN A 55 -2.96 7.85 17.18
C GLN A 55 -3.10 9.39 17.18
N ARG A 56 -2.09 10.10 16.69
CA ARG A 56 -1.99 11.58 16.83
C ARG A 56 -3.11 12.37 16.16
N HIS A 57 -3.77 11.82 15.15
CA HIS A 57 -4.84 12.51 14.43
C HIS A 57 -6.23 12.33 15.09
N GLY A 58 -6.31 11.65 16.24
CA GLY A 58 -7.55 11.49 17.01
C GLY A 58 -8.69 10.97 16.15
N ALA A 59 -9.85 11.62 16.28
CA ALA A 59 -11.08 11.27 15.57
C ALA A 59 -11.07 11.61 14.07
N MET A 60 -10.09 12.36 13.53
CA MET A 60 -10.14 12.83 12.14
C MET A 60 -10.20 11.70 11.11
N ARG A 61 -9.69 10.49 11.44
CA ARG A 61 -9.70 9.32 10.53
C ARG A 61 -11.09 8.76 10.28
N SER A 62 -11.94 8.81 11.30
CA SER A 62 -13.30 8.30 11.30
C SER A 62 -14.36 9.39 11.15
N HIS A 63 -13.95 10.66 11.14
CA HIS A 63 -14.84 11.81 11.02
C HIS A 63 -14.41 12.72 9.86
N PRO A 64 -14.82 12.39 8.61
CA PRO A 64 -14.51 13.16 7.41
C PRO A 64 -14.76 14.67 7.54
N GLU A 65 -15.82 15.06 8.23
CA GLU A 65 -16.25 16.43 8.49
C GLU A 65 -15.26 17.24 9.35
N LEU A 66 -14.46 16.57 10.20
CA LEU A 66 -13.40 17.23 10.97
C LEU A 66 -12.16 17.50 10.12
N LEU A 67 -11.91 16.66 9.11
CA LEU A 67 -10.78 16.82 8.21
C LEU A 67 -11.05 17.86 7.11
N VAL A 68 -12.29 17.90 6.61
CA VAL A 68 -12.77 18.82 5.58
C VAL A 68 -14.17 19.30 5.97
N PRO A 69 -14.28 20.48 6.63
CA PRO A 69 -15.57 21.03 7.04
C PRO A 69 -16.54 21.16 5.87
N GLY A 70 -17.80 20.78 6.11
CA GLY A 70 -18.87 20.83 5.10
C GLY A 70 -18.98 19.61 4.20
N THR A 71 -18.12 18.59 4.35
CA THR A 71 -18.23 17.34 3.58
C THR A 71 -19.57 16.66 3.82
N LEU A 72 -20.30 16.38 2.74
CA LEU A 72 -21.54 15.60 2.76
C LEU A 72 -21.35 14.21 2.17
N ARG A 73 -20.48 14.07 1.16
CA ARG A 73 -20.24 12.84 0.42
C ARG A 73 -18.76 12.65 0.14
N ILE A 74 -18.39 11.40 -0.14
CA ILE A 74 -17.04 11.05 -0.54
C ILE A 74 -17.12 10.22 -1.82
N ILE A 75 -16.45 10.71 -2.87
CA ILE A 75 -16.28 10.01 -4.14
C ILE A 75 -14.98 9.22 -4.04
N SER A 76 -15.07 7.89 -4.02
CA SER A 76 -13.91 7.00 -4.02
C SER A 76 -13.60 6.54 -5.44
N ALA A 77 -12.31 6.53 -5.78
CA ALA A 77 -11.80 6.08 -7.06
C ALA A 77 -10.81 4.93 -6.86
N ARG A 78 -10.85 3.93 -7.76
CA ARG A 78 -9.79 2.91 -7.84
C ARG A 78 -8.98 2.99 -9.13
N MET A 79 -7.69 2.68 -9.03
CA MET A 79 -6.80 2.58 -10.18
C MET A 79 -5.93 1.33 -10.12
N ASP A 80 -6.04 0.46 -11.11
CA ASP A 80 -5.30 -0.80 -11.17
C ASP A 80 -3.80 -0.54 -11.38
N TYR A 81 -2.94 -1.28 -10.68
CA TYR A 81 -1.47 -1.12 -10.75
C TYR A 81 -0.69 -2.38 -11.12
N LEU A 82 -1.36 -3.53 -11.27
CA LEU A 82 -0.67 -4.79 -11.55
C LEU A 82 0.13 -4.70 -12.86
N PRO A 83 1.45 -4.94 -12.86
CA PRO A 83 2.22 -4.99 -14.10
C PRO A 83 1.79 -6.16 -15.00
N ALA A 84 2.08 -6.10 -16.30
CA ALA A 84 1.65 -7.12 -17.27
C ALA A 84 2.25 -8.52 -17.04
N GLU A 85 3.49 -8.59 -16.58
CA GLU A 85 4.20 -9.86 -16.36
C GLU A 85 4.77 -9.90 -14.93
N PRO A 86 3.94 -10.10 -13.90
CA PRO A 86 4.42 -10.12 -12.53
C PRO A 86 5.10 -11.47 -12.25
N GLN A 87 6.42 -11.55 -12.42
CA GLN A 87 7.26 -12.72 -12.05
C GLN A 87 7.40 -12.90 -10.52
N SER A 88 6.39 -12.49 -9.74
CA SER A 88 6.46 -12.37 -8.28
C SER A 88 6.84 -13.68 -7.59
N ILE A 89 6.26 -14.80 -8.02
CA ILE A 89 6.51 -16.11 -7.40
C ILE A 89 7.93 -16.61 -7.70
N GLU A 90 8.45 -16.34 -8.90
CA GLU A 90 9.81 -16.71 -9.30
C GLU A 90 10.83 -15.93 -8.49
N VAL A 91 10.61 -14.63 -8.31
CA VAL A 91 11.44 -13.76 -7.48
C VAL A 91 11.41 -14.20 -6.01
N LEU A 92 10.22 -14.47 -5.44
CA LEU A 92 10.11 -14.94 -4.05
C LEU A 92 10.79 -16.29 -3.80
N LYS A 93 10.85 -17.17 -4.81
CA LYS A 93 11.53 -18.47 -4.73
C LYS A 93 13.04 -18.37 -4.93
N ASN A 94 13.53 -17.30 -5.54
CA ASN A 94 14.95 -17.10 -5.76
C ASN A 94 15.55 -16.21 -4.67
N SER A 95 16.25 -16.84 -3.73
CA SER A 95 16.83 -16.15 -2.59
C SER A 95 17.94 -15.15 -2.95
N SER A 96 18.47 -15.13 -4.18
CA SER A 96 19.44 -14.11 -4.61
C SER A 96 18.80 -12.81 -5.09
N LEU A 97 17.50 -12.83 -5.40
CA LEU A 97 16.77 -11.67 -5.92
C LEU A 97 16.07 -10.91 -4.79
N ALA A 98 15.92 -9.61 -4.97
CA ALA A 98 15.19 -8.76 -4.05
C ALA A 98 13.71 -8.71 -4.41
N TYR A 99 12.84 -9.02 -3.46
CA TYR A 99 11.40 -8.84 -3.63
C TYR A 99 10.96 -7.46 -3.15
N ILE A 100 10.43 -6.67 -4.09
CA ILE A 100 9.78 -5.39 -3.86
C ILE A 100 8.30 -5.55 -4.19
N SER A 101 7.43 -5.10 -3.29
CA SER A 101 5.98 -5.15 -3.48
C SER A 101 5.58 -4.46 -4.78
N ARG A 102 4.63 -5.05 -5.50
CA ARG A 102 4.28 -4.66 -6.87
C ARG A 102 3.79 -3.21 -6.97
N TYR A 103 3.24 -2.63 -5.90
CA TYR A 103 2.78 -1.24 -5.89
C TYR A 103 3.93 -0.22 -5.97
N ALA A 104 5.16 -0.62 -5.63
CA ALA A 104 6.30 0.27 -5.45
C ALA A 104 7.30 0.27 -6.62
N LEU A 105 7.03 -0.50 -7.67
CA LEU A 105 7.96 -0.73 -8.79
C LEU A 105 8.11 0.47 -9.73
N GLY A 106 7.05 1.27 -9.83
CA GLY A 106 6.98 2.42 -10.73
C GLY A 106 7.18 3.77 -10.03
N ARG A 107 6.59 4.79 -10.63
CA ARG A 107 6.45 6.11 -10.03
C ARG A 107 5.44 6.09 -8.88
N ASP A 108 5.62 7.04 -7.98
CA ASP A 108 4.75 7.26 -6.84
C ASP A 108 3.31 7.61 -7.27
N TYR A 109 2.38 6.71 -6.92
CA TYR A 109 0.98 6.78 -7.26
C TYR A 109 0.27 8.01 -6.70
N HIS A 110 0.74 8.53 -5.55
CA HIS A 110 0.13 9.68 -4.89
C HIS A 110 -0.03 10.87 -5.83
N LYS A 111 1.01 11.16 -6.61
CA LYS A 111 1.02 12.31 -7.53
C LYS A 111 0.02 12.10 -8.66
N LEU A 112 0.04 10.93 -9.30
CA LEU A 112 -0.81 10.64 -10.45
C LEU A 112 -2.30 10.64 -10.06
N ILE A 113 -2.66 9.93 -8.98
CA ILE A 113 -4.05 9.82 -8.54
C ILE A 113 -4.58 11.18 -8.10
N ARG A 114 -3.83 11.92 -7.28
CA ARG A 114 -4.24 13.26 -6.84
C ARG A 114 -4.45 14.21 -8.01
N GLN A 115 -3.58 14.18 -9.03
CA GLN A 115 -3.74 14.99 -10.24
C GLN A 115 -5.01 14.60 -11.03
N ARG A 116 -5.35 13.32 -11.12
CA ARG A 116 -6.56 12.85 -11.81
C ARG A 116 -7.83 13.16 -11.02
N LEU A 117 -7.80 13.04 -9.69
CA LEU A 117 -8.90 13.48 -8.83
C LEU A 117 -9.13 15.00 -8.96
N GLN A 118 -8.06 15.80 -9.04
CA GLN A 118 -8.17 17.23 -9.28
C GLN A 118 -8.83 17.54 -10.64
N LYS A 119 -8.47 16.79 -11.69
CA LYS A 119 -9.15 16.91 -13.00
C LYS A 119 -10.62 16.51 -12.93
N LEU A 120 -10.96 15.49 -12.15
CA LEU A 120 -12.36 15.10 -11.91
C LEU A 120 -13.11 16.22 -11.19
N ALA A 121 -12.53 16.82 -10.16
CA ALA A 121 -13.11 17.95 -9.45
C ALA A 121 -13.35 19.15 -10.38
N ASN A 122 -12.41 19.46 -11.28
CA ASN A 122 -12.59 20.53 -12.27
C ASN A 122 -13.79 20.26 -13.20
N LYS A 123 -13.95 19.00 -13.69
CA LYS A 123 -15.10 18.62 -14.52
C LYS A 123 -16.42 18.72 -13.76
N ILE A 124 -16.43 18.35 -12.47
CA ILE A 124 -17.59 18.54 -11.60
C ILE A 124 -17.92 20.03 -11.50
N GLN A 125 -16.92 20.87 -11.21
CA GLN A 125 -17.09 22.32 -11.06
C GLN A 125 -17.63 22.98 -12.34
N GLU A 126 -17.18 22.54 -13.52
CA GLU A 126 -17.70 22.99 -14.81
C GLU A 126 -19.21 22.69 -14.98
N ALA A 127 -19.69 21.57 -14.42
CA ALA A 127 -21.07 21.13 -14.56
C ALA A 127 -21.99 21.59 -13.41
N SER A 128 -21.47 21.73 -12.19
CA SER A 128 -22.23 22.07 -10.98
C SER A 128 -22.08 23.52 -10.55
N GLY A 129 -21.12 24.27 -11.12
CA GLY A 129 -20.64 25.52 -10.53
C GLY A 129 -19.69 25.26 -9.34
N GLU A 130 -19.31 26.34 -8.64
CA GLU A 130 -18.42 26.25 -7.48
C GLU A 130 -19.00 25.36 -6.38
N PHE A 131 -18.14 24.52 -5.82
CA PHE A 131 -18.47 23.60 -4.73
C PHE A 131 -17.22 23.34 -3.86
N GLY A 132 -17.42 22.97 -2.60
CA GLY A 132 -16.35 22.62 -1.68
C GLY A 132 -15.85 21.20 -1.93
N TYR A 133 -14.53 21.04 -2.09
CA TYR A 133 -13.92 19.71 -2.22
C TYR A 133 -12.48 19.63 -1.71
N ARG A 134 -12.03 18.39 -1.50
CA ARG A 134 -10.61 18.07 -1.26
C ARG A 134 -10.26 16.69 -1.79
N ALA A 135 -9.23 16.63 -2.64
CA ALA A 135 -8.67 15.37 -3.14
C ALA A 135 -7.60 14.81 -2.17
N LEU A 136 -7.75 13.58 -1.75
CA LEU A 136 -6.92 12.88 -0.77
C LEU A 136 -6.48 11.52 -1.34
N VAL A 137 -5.24 11.14 -1.00
CA VAL A 137 -4.60 9.86 -1.38
C VAL A 137 -3.54 9.54 -0.31
N ASP A 138 -3.74 8.44 0.41
CA ASP A 138 -2.95 7.70 1.44
C ASP A 138 -2.32 8.53 2.57
N SER A 139 -1.69 9.64 2.23
CA SER A 139 -0.98 10.58 3.10
C SER A 139 -1.87 11.37 4.07
N ALA A 140 -3.19 11.31 3.95
CA ALA A 140 -4.13 12.01 4.83
C ALA A 140 -4.71 11.07 5.89
N PRO A 141 -5.13 11.57 7.06
CA PRO A 141 -5.73 10.73 8.09
C PRO A 141 -7.15 10.33 7.69
N VAL A 142 -7.29 9.36 6.79
CA VAL A 142 -8.56 8.89 6.23
C VAL A 142 -8.59 7.35 6.23
N LEU A 143 -9.74 6.75 6.52
CA LEU A 143 -9.96 5.30 6.40
C LEU A 143 -10.40 4.94 4.97
N GLU A 144 -9.52 5.16 3.99
CA GLU A 144 -9.80 5.03 2.54
C GLU A 144 -10.46 3.70 2.18
N ARG A 145 -9.96 2.59 2.73
CA ARG A 145 -10.53 1.26 2.47
C ARG A 145 -11.97 1.12 2.97
N ALA A 146 -12.30 1.69 4.13
CA ALA A 146 -13.65 1.64 4.68
C ALA A 146 -14.63 2.51 3.87
N ILE A 147 -14.19 3.70 3.45
CA ILE A 147 -14.96 4.57 2.57
C ILE A 147 -15.20 3.88 1.21
N ALA A 148 -14.15 3.32 0.63
CA ALA A 148 -14.22 2.61 -0.65
C ALA A 148 -15.11 1.35 -0.57
N GLU A 149 -15.12 0.65 0.57
CA GLU A 149 -16.07 -0.44 0.83
C GLU A 149 -17.51 0.07 0.81
N LYS A 150 -17.81 1.14 1.56
CA LYS A 150 -19.14 1.77 1.57
C LYS A 150 -19.57 2.26 0.18
N ALA A 151 -18.63 2.76 -0.60
CA ALA A 151 -18.84 3.22 -1.97
C ALA A 151 -19.02 2.07 -2.99
N GLY A 152 -18.99 0.81 -2.55
CA GLY A 152 -19.19 -0.35 -3.42
C GLY A 152 -17.98 -0.70 -4.30
N LEU A 153 -16.78 -0.21 -3.98
CA LEU A 153 -15.55 -0.57 -4.70
C LEU A 153 -15.05 -1.97 -4.36
N GLY A 154 -15.56 -2.60 -3.30
CA GLY A 154 -15.17 -3.94 -2.88
C GLY A 154 -15.62 -4.24 -1.45
N TRP A 155 -15.11 -5.32 -0.89
CA TRP A 155 -15.25 -5.67 0.53
C TRP A 155 -13.88 -5.76 1.19
N ILE A 156 -13.79 -5.52 2.50
CA ILE A 156 -12.54 -5.75 3.24
C ILE A 156 -12.36 -7.25 3.46
N GLY A 157 -11.37 -7.83 2.79
CA GLY A 157 -11.04 -9.24 2.93
C GLY A 157 -10.37 -9.57 4.26
N LYS A 158 -10.29 -10.88 4.58
CA LYS A 158 -9.63 -11.35 5.82
C LYS A 158 -8.16 -10.92 5.94
N ASN A 159 -7.51 -10.58 4.83
CA ASN A 159 -6.16 -9.99 4.78
C ASN A 159 -6.14 -8.46 5.01
N ALA A 160 -7.26 -7.85 5.42
CA ALA A 160 -7.47 -6.42 5.60
C ALA A 160 -7.34 -5.54 4.33
N MET A 161 -7.18 -6.14 3.14
CA MET A 161 -7.20 -5.42 1.86
C MET A 161 -8.63 -5.21 1.38
N LEU A 162 -8.90 -4.12 0.65
CA LEU A 162 -10.12 -4.02 -0.14
C LEU A 162 -9.99 -4.94 -1.36
N ILE A 163 -11.00 -5.79 -1.57
CA ILE A 163 -11.04 -6.76 -2.66
C ILE A 163 -12.27 -6.47 -3.52
N ASN A 164 -12.06 -6.37 -4.83
CA ASN A 164 -13.07 -6.17 -5.84
C ASN A 164 -13.37 -7.48 -6.57
N LYS A 165 -14.66 -7.78 -6.77
CA LYS A 165 -15.14 -9.02 -7.40
C LYS A 165 -14.60 -9.23 -8.82
N LYS A 166 -14.32 -8.14 -9.54
CA LYS A 166 -13.91 -8.13 -10.96
C LYS A 166 -12.45 -7.72 -11.18
N ALA A 167 -11.74 -7.29 -10.12
CA ALA A 167 -10.39 -6.75 -10.26
C ALA A 167 -9.40 -7.26 -9.20
N GLY A 168 -9.83 -8.08 -8.25
CA GLY A 168 -8.98 -8.52 -7.14
C GLY A 168 -8.64 -7.35 -6.22
N SER A 169 -7.39 -7.19 -5.81
CA SER A 169 -6.92 -6.20 -4.83
C SER A 169 -5.73 -5.37 -5.32
N TRP A 170 -5.33 -5.54 -6.58
CA TRP A 170 -4.17 -4.86 -7.19
C TRP A 170 -4.54 -3.47 -7.73
N PHE A 171 -5.09 -2.62 -6.85
CA PHE A 171 -5.43 -1.25 -7.18
C PHE A 171 -5.12 -0.29 -6.03
N PHE A 172 -4.86 0.96 -6.40
CA PHE A 172 -4.78 2.08 -5.48
C PHE A 172 -6.16 2.69 -5.26
N LEU A 173 -6.29 3.43 -4.16
CA LEU A 173 -7.47 4.22 -3.82
C LEU A 173 -7.15 5.71 -3.89
N GLY A 174 -8.21 6.52 -3.94
CA GLY A 174 -8.16 7.95 -3.79
C GLY A 174 -9.56 8.52 -3.61
N GLU A 175 -9.67 9.56 -2.80
CA GLU A 175 -10.93 10.08 -2.30
C GLU A 175 -11.08 11.55 -2.64
N LEU A 176 -12.24 11.93 -3.15
CA LEU A 176 -12.64 13.31 -3.34
C LEU A 176 -13.80 13.61 -2.39
N PHE A 177 -13.48 14.31 -1.31
CA PHE A 177 -14.46 14.80 -0.34
C PHE A 177 -15.21 15.95 -0.98
N THR A 178 -16.53 16.02 -0.78
CA THR A 178 -17.37 17.05 -1.40
C THR A 178 -18.55 17.44 -0.53
N ASP A 179 -18.95 18.71 -0.60
CA ASP A 179 -20.17 19.25 -0.01
C ASP A 179 -21.42 19.05 -0.89
N LEU A 180 -21.28 18.40 -2.05
CA LEU A 180 -22.41 18.11 -2.94
C LEU A 180 -23.25 16.96 -2.36
N PRO A 181 -24.60 17.08 -2.30
CA PRO A 181 -25.49 16.04 -1.79
C PRO A 181 -25.76 14.94 -2.84
N LEU A 182 -24.69 14.32 -3.36
CA LEU A 182 -24.75 13.27 -4.37
C LEU A 182 -25.51 12.02 -3.85
N PRO A 183 -26.24 11.30 -4.71
CA PRO A 183 -26.81 10.00 -4.35
C PRO A 183 -25.71 8.99 -4.02
N LEU A 184 -26.04 8.03 -3.15
CA LEU A 184 -25.12 7.01 -2.66
C LEU A 184 -25.13 5.78 -3.58
N ASP A 185 -23.97 5.16 -3.74
CA ASP A 185 -23.86 3.80 -4.26
C ASP A 185 -24.02 2.78 -3.13
N ASN A 186 -24.35 1.54 -3.50
CA ASN A 186 -24.53 0.46 -2.52
C ASN A 186 -23.18 -0.16 -2.13
N LYS A 187 -23.02 -0.42 -0.83
CA LYS A 187 -21.93 -1.25 -0.29
C LYS A 187 -21.88 -2.61 -0.99
N ALA A 188 -20.68 -3.11 -1.28
CA ALA A 188 -20.51 -4.41 -1.91
C ALA A 188 -20.66 -5.56 -0.90
N ASP A 189 -21.10 -6.72 -1.39
CA ASP A 189 -21.18 -7.94 -0.58
C ASP A 189 -19.80 -8.53 -0.26
N GLU A 190 -19.66 -9.11 0.94
CA GLU A 190 -18.47 -9.87 1.31
C GLU A 190 -18.40 -11.22 0.58
N HIS A 191 -17.20 -11.59 0.11
CA HIS A 191 -17.02 -12.83 -0.66
C HIS A 191 -15.82 -13.69 -0.21
N CYS A 192 -15.30 -13.51 1.01
CA CYS A 192 -14.25 -14.40 1.51
C CYS A 192 -14.76 -15.80 1.89
N GLY A 193 -16.00 -15.91 2.40
CA GLY A 193 -16.60 -17.18 2.82
C GLY A 193 -15.72 -17.92 3.83
N THR A 194 -15.53 -19.24 3.64
CA THR A 194 -14.71 -20.07 4.52
C THR A 194 -13.20 -19.99 4.23
N CYS A 195 -12.77 -19.31 3.16
CA CYS A 195 -11.35 -19.23 2.78
C CYS A 195 -10.49 -18.59 3.89
N HIS A 196 -9.32 -19.16 4.17
CA HIS A 196 -8.34 -18.63 5.12
C HIS A 196 -6.90 -18.61 4.57
N ALA A 197 -6.73 -18.75 3.25
CA ALA A 197 -5.43 -18.88 2.58
C ALA A 197 -4.44 -17.75 2.91
N CYS A 198 -4.92 -16.50 3.03
CA CYS A 198 -4.08 -15.35 3.36
C CYS A 198 -3.60 -15.33 4.82
N LEU A 199 -4.34 -15.97 5.71
CA LEU A 199 -3.97 -16.13 7.11
C LEU A 199 -2.87 -17.19 7.22
N ASP A 200 -3.06 -18.33 6.54
CA ASP A 200 -2.13 -19.46 6.58
C ASP A 200 -0.77 -19.14 5.94
N ILE A 201 -0.75 -18.38 4.85
CA ILE A 201 0.50 -18.13 4.11
C ILE A 201 1.34 -17.00 4.73
N CYS A 202 0.77 -16.23 5.67
CA CYS A 202 1.45 -15.05 6.22
C CYS A 202 2.75 -15.49 6.93
N PRO A 203 3.95 -15.12 6.44
CA PRO A 203 5.19 -15.74 6.91
C PRO A 203 5.50 -15.48 8.39
N THR A 204 4.90 -14.45 8.97
CA THR A 204 5.15 -13.97 10.33
C THR A 204 3.94 -14.10 11.25
N ASP A 205 2.86 -14.78 10.81
CA ASP A 205 1.60 -14.87 11.53
C ASP A 205 1.09 -13.50 12.00
N ALA A 206 1.15 -12.51 11.10
CA ALA A 206 0.76 -11.14 11.40
C ALA A 206 -0.76 -10.99 11.57
N PHE A 207 -1.55 -11.87 10.99
CA PHE A 207 -2.99 -11.87 11.20
C PHE A 207 -3.34 -12.63 12.47
N VAL A 208 -3.83 -11.92 13.49
CA VAL A 208 -4.33 -12.52 14.75
C VAL A 208 -5.78 -12.98 14.62
N GLY A 209 -6.38 -12.82 13.44
CA GLY A 209 -7.73 -13.22 13.08
C GLY A 209 -8.14 -12.63 11.74
N PRO A 210 -9.31 -13.00 11.21
CA PRO A 210 -9.84 -12.39 9.99
C PRO A 210 -10.00 -10.89 10.18
N ASN A 211 -9.47 -10.10 9.23
CA ASN A 211 -9.51 -8.64 9.24
C ASN A 211 -8.76 -8.00 10.42
N LYS A 212 -7.91 -8.76 11.13
CA LYS A 212 -7.18 -8.30 12.31
C LYS A 212 -5.67 -8.51 12.11
N LEU A 213 -5.00 -7.45 11.68
CA LEU A 213 -3.55 -7.44 11.42
C LEU A 213 -2.80 -6.81 12.59
N ASP A 214 -1.85 -7.53 13.19
CA ASP A 214 -0.81 -6.95 14.04
C ASP A 214 0.32 -6.42 13.14
N ALA A 215 0.36 -5.11 12.89
CA ALA A 215 1.34 -4.52 11.97
C ALA A 215 2.77 -4.75 12.45
N ARG A 216 3.01 -4.86 13.76
CA ARG A 216 4.34 -5.11 14.33
C ARG A 216 4.99 -6.41 13.83
N LYS A 217 4.19 -7.35 13.31
CA LYS A 217 4.65 -8.57 12.67
C LYS A 217 4.58 -8.53 11.15
N CYS A 218 3.81 -7.62 10.57
CA CYS A 218 3.60 -7.53 9.13
C CYS A 218 4.91 -7.11 8.43
N ILE A 219 5.39 -7.93 7.48
CA ILE A 219 6.61 -7.63 6.72
C ILE A 219 6.53 -6.28 6.00
N SER A 220 5.33 -5.90 5.53
CA SER A 220 5.11 -4.59 4.92
C SER A 220 5.43 -3.45 5.91
N TYR A 221 4.90 -3.51 7.14
CA TYR A 221 5.25 -2.55 8.20
C TYR A 221 6.74 -2.60 8.57
N LEU A 222 7.31 -3.79 8.75
CA LEU A 222 8.73 -3.95 9.14
C LEU A 222 9.68 -3.31 8.13
N THR A 223 9.37 -3.42 6.84
CA THR A 223 10.22 -2.89 5.76
C THR A 223 9.95 -1.42 5.45
N ILE A 224 8.74 -0.92 5.68
CA ILE A 224 8.31 0.41 5.22
C ILE A 224 8.17 1.42 6.36
N GLU A 225 7.61 1.03 7.50
CA GLU A 225 7.20 1.95 8.57
C GLU A 225 8.15 1.91 9.77
N LEU A 226 8.63 0.72 10.14
CA LEU A 226 9.60 0.58 11.22
C LEU A 226 10.90 1.29 10.86
N ARG A 227 11.33 2.25 11.70
CA ARG A 227 12.60 3.00 11.51
C ARG A 227 13.74 2.43 12.35
N THR A 228 13.41 1.60 13.34
CA THR A 228 14.35 0.98 14.27
C THR A 228 14.76 -0.43 13.82
N SER A 229 15.38 -1.21 14.70
CA SER A 229 15.85 -2.56 14.41
C SER A 229 14.69 -3.54 14.18
N ILE A 230 14.78 -4.35 13.12
CA ILE A 230 13.83 -5.44 12.89
C ILE A 230 14.10 -6.52 13.96
N PRO A 231 13.10 -6.97 14.73
CA PRO A 231 13.30 -7.99 15.75
C PRO A 231 13.97 -9.26 15.18
N GLU A 232 15.04 -9.72 15.80
CA GLU A 232 15.85 -10.85 15.29
C GLU A 232 15.02 -12.09 14.93
N LYS A 233 14.05 -12.45 15.77
CA LYS A 233 13.14 -13.59 15.54
C LYS A 233 12.29 -13.50 14.28
N LEU A 234 12.09 -12.30 13.73
CA LEU A 234 11.31 -12.08 12.51
C LEU A 234 12.20 -12.06 11.27
N ARG A 235 13.50 -11.77 11.39
CA ARG A 235 14.43 -11.65 10.25
C ARG A 235 14.45 -12.92 9.37
N PRO A 236 14.55 -14.15 9.91
CA PRO A 236 14.49 -15.38 9.09
C PRO A 236 13.20 -15.54 8.28
N LEU A 237 12.07 -15.04 8.81
CA LEU A 237 10.74 -15.21 8.21
C LEU A 237 10.50 -14.25 7.05
N MET A 238 11.32 -13.21 6.90
CA MET A 238 11.14 -12.19 5.86
C MET A 238 11.55 -12.69 4.47
N GLY A 239 12.40 -13.72 4.39
CA GLY A 239 12.98 -14.19 3.14
C GLY A 239 13.70 -13.05 2.42
N ASN A 240 13.41 -12.85 1.14
CA ASN A 240 14.02 -11.83 0.30
C ASN A 240 13.17 -10.55 0.12
N ARG A 241 12.19 -10.30 0.98
CA ARG A 241 11.30 -9.12 0.91
C ARG A 241 11.99 -7.89 1.48
N VAL A 242 12.37 -6.95 0.61
CA VAL A 242 13.15 -5.76 0.99
C VAL A 242 12.33 -4.49 1.06
N PHE A 243 11.15 -4.46 0.43
CA PHE A 243 10.21 -3.34 0.51
C PHE A 243 8.78 -3.82 0.29
N GLY A 244 7.94 -3.76 1.32
CA GLY A 244 6.57 -4.27 1.25
C GLY A 244 6.50 -5.80 1.25
N CYS A 245 5.28 -6.31 1.23
CA CYS A 245 4.98 -7.74 1.19
C CYS A 245 3.62 -7.96 0.53
N ASP A 246 3.56 -8.93 -0.38
CA ASP A 246 2.40 -9.17 -1.24
C ASP A 246 1.79 -10.55 -1.02
N ASP A 247 2.33 -11.38 -0.14
CA ASP A 247 1.93 -12.79 0.05
C ASP A 247 0.43 -12.97 0.29
N CYS A 248 -0.15 -12.14 1.16
CA CYS A 248 -1.57 -12.18 1.48
C CYS A 248 -2.47 -11.77 0.31
N GLN A 249 -1.93 -11.08 -0.69
CA GLN A 249 -2.59 -10.78 -1.96
C GLN A 249 -2.29 -11.89 -2.98
N LEU A 250 -1.04 -12.31 -3.17
CA LEU A 250 -0.66 -13.32 -4.15
C LEU A 250 -1.42 -14.64 -3.98
N CYS A 251 -1.69 -15.07 -2.75
CA CYS A 251 -2.48 -16.27 -2.48
C CYS A 251 -4.00 -16.07 -2.60
N CYS A 252 -4.49 -14.82 -2.67
CA CYS A 252 -5.91 -14.53 -2.64
C CYS A 252 -6.59 -15.00 -3.94
N PRO A 253 -7.61 -15.88 -3.88
CA PRO A 253 -8.23 -16.45 -5.08
C PRO A 253 -8.97 -15.41 -5.93
N TRP A 254 -9.28 -14.23 -5.37
CA TRP A 254 -9.91 -13.13 -6.10
C TRP A 254 -8.95 -12.36 -7.00
N ASN A 255 -7.63 -12.47 -6.78
CA ASN A 255 -6.64 -11.82 -7.63
C ASN A 255 -6.48 -12.49 -9.00
N LYS A 256 -7.11 -13.65 -9.24
CA LYS A 256 -7.23 -14.22 -10.60
C LYS A 256 -8.08 -13.36 -11.55
N PHE A 257 -8.88 -12.44 -11.01
CA PHE A 257 -9.72 -11.52 -11.79
C PHE A 257 -9.01 -10.19 -12.10
N SER A 258 -7.78 -10.01 -11.62
CA SER A 258 -7.02 -8.80 -11.87
C SER A 258 -6.50 -8.75 -13.30
N SER A 259 -6.52 -7.57 -13.89
CA SER A 259 -5.96 -7.30 -15.22
C SER A 259 -4.70 -6.44 -15.10
N PRO A 260 -3.73 -6.60 -16.02
CA PRO A 260 -2.62 -5.67 -16.15
C PRO A 260 -3.08 -4.22 -16.29
N THR A 261 -2.39 -3.32 -15.58
CA THR A 261 -2.58 -1.89 -15.74
C THR A 261 -2.13 -1.41 -17.11
N GLN A 262 -2.84 -0.41 -17.64
CA GLN A 262 -2.43 0.34 -18.84
C GLN A 262 -1.63 1.61 -18.47
N GLU A 263 -1.47 1.88 -17.17
CA GLU A 263 -0.75 3.05 -16.69
C GLU A 263 0.76 2.79 -16.69
N LYS A 264 1.48 3.47 -17.57
CA LYS A 264 2.93 3.32 -17.74
C LYS A 264 3.71 3.86 -16.54
N ASP A 265 3.15 4.80 -15.79
CA ASP A 265 3.78 5.29 -14.56
C ASP A 265 3.96 4.18 -13.51
N PHE A 266 3.19 3.09 -13.59
CA PHE A 266 3.32 1.94 -12.67
C PHE A 266 4.24 0.84 -13.20
N SER A 267 4.80 0.99 -14.40
CA SER A 267 5.76 0.05 -14.97
C SER A 267 7.04 -0.02 -14.13
N PRO A 268 7.66 -1.21 -13.97
CA PRO A 268 8.89 -1.36 -13.23
C PRO A 268 10.02 -0.45 -13.73
N ARG A 269 10.73 0.17 -12.78
CA ARG A 269 11.91 1.00 -13.03
C ARG A 269 13.14 0.34 -12.44
N HIS A 270 14.30 0.57 -13.05
CA HIS A 270 15.62 0.15 -12.51
C HIS A 270 15.69 -1.36 -12.19
N GLU A 271 14.91 -2.17 -12.90
CA GLU A 271 14.80 -3.62 -12.72
C GLU A 271 14.40 -4.03 -11.29
N LEU A 272 13.74 -3.14 -10.53
CA LEU A 272 13.30 -3.38 -9.16
C LEU A 272 12.32 -4.54 -9.03
N ASP A 273 11.76 -5.02 -10.14
CA ASP A 273 10.93 -6.21 -10.19
C ASP A 273 11.70 -7.53 -10.10
N ARG A 274 13.02 -7.53 -10.39
CA ARG A 274 13.87 -8.72 -10.52
C ARG A 274 15.37 -8.51 -10.21
N ASN A 275 15.74 -7.43 -9.52
CA ASN A 275 17.15 -7.10 -9.24
C ASN A 275 17.78 -8.03 -8.18
N GLU A 276 19.09 -8.22 -8.23
CA GLU A 276 19.81 -9.02 -7.23
C GLU A 276 20.00 -8.25 -5.93
N LEU A 277 19.89 -8.97 -4.80
CA LEU A 277 20.11 -8.40 -3.47
C LEU A 277 21.51 -7.77 -3.35
N VAL A 278 22.55 -8.42 -3.88
CA VAL A 278 23.93 -7.93 -3.84
C VAL A 278 24.06 -6.61 -4.59
N THR A 279 23.48 -6.52 -5.79
CA THR A 279 23.50 -5.31 -6.62
C THR A 279 22.80 -4.14 -5.95
N LEU A 280 21.61 -4.36 -5.39
CA LEU A 280 20.89 -3.32 -4.66
C LEU A 280 21.61 -2.91 -3.35
N PHE A 281 22.28 -3.86 -2.70
CA PHE A 281 23.07 -3.60 -1.50
C PHE A 281 24.39 -2.90 -1.78
N SER A 282 24.88 -2.93 -3.02
CA SER A 282 26.07 -2.17 -3.41
C SER A 282 25.78 -0.70 -3.77
N TRP A 283 24.52 -0.31 -3.93
CA TRP A 283 24.16 1.09 -4.21
C TRP A 283 24.74 2.03 -3.18
N THR A 284 25.33 3.15 -3.61
CA THR A 284 25.66 4.27 -2.71
C THR A 284 24.39 5.02 -2.27
N GLU A 285 24.52 5.95 -1.33
CA GLU A 285 23.39 6.80 -0.92
C GLU A 285 22.93 7.68 -2.09
N GLU A 286 23.88 8.21 -2.88
CA GLU A 286 23.60 9.01 -4.06
C GLU A 286 22.84 8.20 -5.12
N GLU A 287 23.28 6.97 -5.39
CA GLU A 287 22.59 6.06 -6.31
C GLU A 287 21.19 5.72 -5.80
N PHE A 288 21.02 5.42 -4.51
CA PHE A 288 19.70 5.19 -3.92
C PHE A 288 18.79 6.40 -4.11
N LEU A 289 19.25 7.62 -3.80
CA LEU A 289 18.45 8.84 -3.93
C LEU A 289 18.09 9.17 -5.38
N GLU A 290 19.00 8.92 -6.32
CA GLU A 290 18.78 9.08 -7.75
C GLU A 290 17.75 8.06 -8.27
N LYS A 291 17.99 6.75 -8.08
CA LYS A 291 17.16 5.68 -8.62
C LYS A 291 15.76 5.64 -7.99
N THR A 292 15.64 6.00 -6.72
CA THR A 292 14.34 6.06 -6.03
C THR A 292 13.63 7.41 -6.18
N ALA A 293 14.18 8.36 -6.94
CA ALA A 293 13.50 9.63 -7.19
C ALA A 293 12.11 9.42 -7.82
N GLY A 294 11.10 9.97 -7.14
CA GLY A 294 9.70 9.81 -7.52
C GLY A 294 9.16 8.38 -7.40
N SER A 295 9.76 7.53 -6.56
CA SER A 295 9.25 6.21 -6.14
C SER A 295 8.84 6.27 -4.66
N PRO A 296 7.81 5.50 -4.24
CA PRO A 296 7.46 5.40 -2.83
C PRO A 296 8.59 4.80 -1.99
N ILE A 297 9.54 4.08 -2.60
CA ILE A 297 10.70 3.49 -1.89
C ILE A 297 11.54 4.55 -1.19
N ARG A 298 11.68 5.73 -1.79
CA ARG A 298 12.56 6.79 -1.25
C ARG A 298 12.22 7.19 0.18
N ARG A 299 10.97 7.02 0.63
CA ARG A 299 10.49 7.44 1.95
C ARG A 299 11.15 6.70 3.11
N ILE A 300 11.71 5.51 2.89
CA ILE A 300 12.30 4.72 3.98
C ILE A 300 13.70 5.22 4.37
N GLY A 301 14.35 5.95 3.47
CA GLY A 301 15.74 6.36 3.64
C GLY A 301 16.74 5.23 3.40
N TYR A 302 18.00 5.61 3.18
CA TYR A 302 19.05 4.70 2.76
C TYR A 302 19.45 3.69 3.84
N ASP A 303 19.49 4.09 5.11
CA ASP A 303 19.78 3.17 6.21
C ASP A 303 18.75 2.04 6.33
N CYS A 304 17.45 2.35 6.22
CA CYS A 304 16.41 1.31 6.23
C CYS A 304 16.47 0.43 4.97
N TRP A 305 16.84 1.00 3.82
CA TRP A 305 17.07 0.24 2.59
C TRP A 305 18.16 -0.81 2.77
N LEU A 306 19.33 -0.40 3.28
CA LEU A 306 20.44 -1.31 3.60
C LEU A 306 20.07 -2.32 4.69
N ARG A 307 19.37 -1.89 5.74
CA ARG A 307 18.86 -2.77 6.81
C ARG A 307 18.01 -3.91 6.22
N ASN A 308 17.05 -3.58 5.37
CA ASN A 308 16.16 -4.57 4.76
C ASN A 308 16.91 -5.53 3.82
N LEU A 309 17.85 -4.99 3.03
CA LEU A 309 18.69 -5.78 2.14
C LEU A 309 19.64 -6.72 2.91
N ALA A 310 20.21 -6.28 4.03
CA ALA A 310 21.03 -7.14 4.89
C ALA A 310 20.21 -8.33 5.42
N VAL A 311 18.94 -8.12 5.80
CA VAL A 311 18.04 -9.24 6.15
C VAL A 311 17.83 -10.18 4.97
N GLY A 312 17.56 -9.65 3.78
CA GLY A 312 17.43 -10.46 2.56
C GLY A 312 18.70 -11.29 2.25
N LEU A 313 19.88 -10.68 2.36
CA LEU A 313 21.16 -11.34 2.16
C LEU A 313 21.42 -12.44 3.21
N GLY A 314 21.12 -12.19 4.49
CA GLY A 314 21.26 -13.21 5.53
C GLY A 314 20.32 -14.41 5.36
N ASN A 315 19.18 -14.22 4.68
CA ASN A 315 18.24 -15.29 4.34
C ASN A 315 18.59 -16.02 3.03
N ALA A 316 19.58 -15.54 2.28
CA ALA A 316 19.96 -16.09 0.99
C ALA A 316 20.93 -17.27 1.13
N SER A 317 20.95 -18.15 0.11
CA SER A 317 21.96 -19.20 0.03
C SER A 317 23.38 -18.62 0.06
N SER A 318 24.22 -19.12 0.95
CA SER A 318 25.60 -18.64 1.13
C SER A 318 26.40 -18.64 -0.18
N SER A 319 27.03 -17.51 -0.49
CA SER A 319 27.96 -17.37 -1.61
C SER A 319 29.13 -16.43 -1.26
N PRO A 320 30.29 -16.56 -1.93
CA PRO A 320 31.40 -15.63 -1.76
C PRO A 320 30.99 -14.17 -2.03
N GLN A 321 30.11 -13.94 -3.02
CA GLN A 321 29.62 -12.62 -3.40
C GLN A 321 28.80 -11.98 -2.28
N ILE A 322 27.90 -12.74 -1.64
CA ILE A 322 27.09 -12.25 -0.52
C ILE A 322 27.98 -11.93 0.69
N LYS A 323 28.90 -12.83 1.04
CA LYS A 323 29.85 -12.61 2.15
C LYS A 323 30.68 -11.34 1.90
N ALA A 324 31.19 -11.15 0.68
CA ALA A 324 31.95 -9.96 0.30
C ALA A 324 31.11 -8.68 0.38
N ALA A 325 29.87 -8.71 -0.11
CA ALA A 325 28.96 -7.57 -0.08
C ALA A 325 28.64 -7.14 1.37
N LEU A 326 28.33 -8.10 2.25
CA LEU A 326 28.11 -7.84 3.68
C LEU A 326 29.38 -7.32 4.37
N GLN A 327 30.54 -7.94 4.10
CA GLN A 327 31.82 -7.53 4.67
C GLN A 327 32.20 -6.09 4.30
N ALA A 328 31.85 -5.63 3.09
CA ALA A 328 32.08 -4.26 2.65
C ALA A 328 31.36 -3.21 3.51
N ARG A 329 30.32 -3.60 4.27
CA ARG A 329 29.52 -2.71 5.13
C ARG A 329 29.64 -3.02 6.63
N ILE A 330 30.55 -3.89 7.05
CA ILE A 330 30.73 -4.25 8.48
C ILE A 330 31.03 -3.05 9.39
N ASN A 331 31.70 -2.02 8.83
CA ASN A 331 32.09 -0.80 9.53
C ASN A 331 31.21 0.40 9.15
N HIS A 332 29.98 0.15 8.67
CA HIS A 332 29.06 1.23 8.32
C HIS A 332 28.80 2.13 9.54
N PRO A 333 28.75 3.47 9.39
CA PRO A 333 28.61 4.39 10.52
C PRO A 333 27.26 4.27 11.25
N SER A 334 26.21 3.82 10.54
CA SER A 334 24.89 3.58 11.13
C SER A 334 24.89 2.30 11.99
N PRO A 335 24.63 2.39 13.31
CA PRO A 335 24.55 1.21 14.18
C PRO A 335 23.46 0.22 13.73
N LEU A 336 22.36 0.75 13.18
CA LEU A 336 21.25 -0.05 12.65
C LEU A 336 21.72 -0.95 11.50
N VAL A 337 22.43 -0.38 10.53
CA VAL A 337 22.96 -1.14 9.39
C VAL A 337 23.98 -2.16 9.85
N LYS A 338 24.90 -1.76 10.73
CA LYS A 338 25.93 -2.65 11.29
C LYS A 338 25.33 -3.87 11.98
N GLU A 339 24.36 -3.67 12.87
CA GLU A 339 23.67 -4.75 13.58
C GLU A 339 23.06 -5.79 12.63
N HIS A 340 22.44 -5.34 11.54
CA HIS A 340 21.81 -6.24 10.56
C HIS A 340 22.82 -6.92 9.65
N VAL A 341 23.94 -6.25 9.34
CA VAL A 341 25.08 -6.85 8.62
C VAL A 341 25.74 -7.94 9.45
N ASP A 342 26.00 -7.68 10.73
CA ASP A 342 26.60 -8.65 11.66
C ASP A 342 25.70 -9.89 11.80
N TRP A 343 24.38 -9.68 11.96
CA TRP A 343 23.41 -10.76 11.96
C TRP A 343 23.42 -11.58 10.66
N ALA A 344 23.47 -10.91 9.50
CA ALA A 344 23.48 -11.56 8.20
C ALA A 344 24.77 -12.37 7.97
N LEU A 345 25.93 -11.82 8.33
CA LEU A 345 27.21 -12.54 8.27
C LEU A 345 27.19 -13.81 9.12
N ALA A 346 26.58 -13.75 10.31
CA ALA A 346 26.43 -14.91 11.19
C ALA A 346 25.61 -16.05 10.54
N GLN A 347 24.64 -15.74 9.67
CA GLN A 347 23.88 -16.77 8.92
C GLN A 347 24.73 -17.53 7.91
N HIS A 348 25.90 -16.98 7.53
CA HIS A 348 26.80 -17.58 6.55
C HIS A 348 28.08 -18.18 7.17
N ALA A 349 28.13 -18.33 8.50
CA ALA A 349 29.30 -18.86 9.22
C ALA A 349 29.50 -20.39 9.06
N HIS A 350 28.60 -21.06 8.34
CA HIS A 350 28.62 -22.51 8.10
C HIS A 350 29.28 -22.90 6.78
#